data_AF-A0A482ZQE9-F1
#
_entry.id   AF-A0A482ZQE9-F1
#
_cell.length_a   1.000
_cell.length_b   1.000
_cell.length_c   1.000
_cell.angle_alpha   90.00
_cell.angle_beta   90.00
_cell.angle_gamma   90.00
#
_symmetry.space_group_name_H-M   'P 1'
#
loop_
_entity.id
_entity.type
_entity.pdbx_description
1 polymer ?
#
loop_
_entity_poly.entity_id
_entity_poly.type
_entity_poly.pdbx_seq_one_letter_code
_entity_poly.pdbx_strand_id
1 'polypeptide(L)'
;MCSLPLPSKWSIQLCDESIELQLVELSRQKTPECEPIVVTRSLIVSQDLSWMVHVHGHKLDPIRCSSTLSIPAELGLEDFKELVAVVTGSNVCAGNPDERFVEMAESRKGKFLSPSKEVVSFLDSGRCVTVGGVTHTSTIRHCRCELLVANTSVRCKCCSRYRSSLRSMHSNYMKERSVNPAVNLRYMQTPQKVMRIRALKNALRNKQRRLQRVKAKLQVITRQSGIQIDNDLQKDLRGIIDGSQDDIERLASDDFKRVFWQQQVMKNASCYTVNSL
;
A
#
# COMPACT_ATOMS: atom_id res chain seq x y z
N MET A 1 35.11 -8.21 -33.48
CA MET A 1 33.97 -8.46 -32.59
C MET A 1 34.42 -9.48 -31.54
N CYS A 2 34.65 -9.06 -30.30
CA CYS A 2 34.96 -9.99 -29.22
C CYS A 2 33.65 -10.62 -28.75
N SER A 3 33.48 -11.93 -28.96
CA SER A 3 32.37 -12.68 -28.37
C SER A 3 32.64 -12.82 -26.87
N LEU A 4 31.99 -12.00 -26.04
CA LEU A 4 31.96 -12.23 -24.61
C LEU A 4 31.18 -13.54 -24.36
N PRO A 5 31.78 -14.54 -23.69
CA PRO A 5 31.06 -15.76 -23.37
C PRO A 5 29.96 -15.43 -22.34
N LEU A 6 28.70 -15.42 -22.78
CA LEU A 6 27.57 -15.29 -21.88
C LEU A 6 27.32 -16.60 -21.13
N PRO A 7 26.76 -16.56 -19.90
CA PRO A 7 26.32 -17.77 -19.22
C PRO A 7 25.25 -18.49 -20.04
N SER A 8 25.25 -19.83 -20.02
CA SER A 8 24.48 -20.71 -20.91
C SER A 8 22.95 -20.54 -20.91
N LYS A 9 22.40 -19.70 -20.04
CA LYS A 9 20.95 -19.43 -19.92
C LYS A 9 20.52 -18.09 -20.52
N TRP A 10 21.48 -17.27 -20.95
CA TRP A 10 21.19 -15.98 -21.56
C TRP A 10 20.98 -16.14 -23.07
N SER A 11 19.97 -15.46 -23.58
CA SER A 11 19.74 -15.24 -25.00
C SER A 11 20.02 -13.78 -25.33
N ILE A 12 20.58 -13.52 -26.51
CA ILE A 12 20.85 -12.18 -27.01
C ILE A 12 19.84 -11.87 -28.09
N GLN A 13 19.18 -10.73 -27.96
CA GLN A 13 18.38 -10.13 -29.01
C GLN A 13 18.97 -8.76 -29.34
N LEU A 14 19.30 -8.56 -30.61
CA LEU A 14 19.77 -7.27 -31.11
C LEU A 14 18.54 -6.47 -31.58
N CYS A 15 18.38 -5.27 -31.05
CA CYS A 15 17.41 -4.28 -31.50
C CYS A 15 18.17 -3.08 -32.08
N ASP A 16 17.51 -2.27 -32.91
CA ASP A 16 18.18 -1.18 -33.66
C ASP A 16 18.97 -0.21 -32.77
N GLU A 17 18.46 0.08 -31.57
CA GLU A 17 19.05 1.05 -30.62
C GLU A 17 19.54 0.46 -29.29
N SER A 18 19.47 -0.87 -29.13
CA SER A 18 19.83 -1.52 -27.87
C SER A 18 20.20 -2.97 -28.06
N ILE A 19 21.10 -3.46 -27.22
CA ILE A 19 21.35 -4.89 -27.04
C ILE A 19 20.46 -5.34 -25.88
N GLU A 20 19.50 -6.23 -26.16
CA GLU A 20 18.69 -6.86 -25.14
C GLU A 20 19.24 -8.25 -24.81
N LEU A 21 19.58 -8.47 -23.54
CA LEU A 21 20.02 -9.74 -23.00
C LEU A 21 18.89 -10.29 -22.15
N GLN A 22 18.28 -11.39 -22.57
CA GLN A 22 17.20 -12.03 -21.82
C GLN A 22 17.73 -13.29 -21.15
N LEU A 23 17.67 -13.32 -19.82
CA LEU A 23 17.83 -14.54 -19.06
C LEU A 23 16.48 -15.25 -19.02
N VAL A 24 16.36 -16.23 -19.90
CA VAL A 24 15.15 -17.04 -20.02
C VAL A 24 15.31 -18.25 -19.11
N GLU A 25 14.57 -18.29 -18.01
CA GLU A 25 14.42 -19.51 -17.23
C GLU A 25 13.14 -20.21 -17.66
N LEU A 26 13.27 -21.42 -18.20
CA LEU A 26 12.13 -22.28 -18.44
C LEU A 26 11.39 -22.50 -17.11
N SER A 27 10.18 -21.95 -17.01
CA SER A 27 9.35 -22.15 -15.84
C SER A 27 8.83 -23.58 -15.89
N ARG A 28 9.27 -24.40 -14.94
CA ARG A 28 8.67 -25.71 -14.67
C ARG A 28 7.30 -25.51 -14.03
N GLN A 29 6.34 -24.95 -14.76
CA GLN A 29 4.95 -24.98 -14.34
C GLN A 29 4.39 -26.38 -14.61
N LYS A 30 3.76 -26.97 -13.58
CA LYS A 30 3.30 -28.36 -13.54
C LYS A 30 2.20 -28.74 -14.55
N THR A 31 1.80 -27.86 -15.46
CA THR A 31 0.69 -28.12 -16.39
C THR A 31 1.21 -28.76 -17.68
N PRO A 32 0.75 -29.97 -18.03
CA PRO A 32 1.36 -30.81 -19.08
C PRO A 32 1.12 -30.37 -20.54
N GLU A 33 0.38 -29.28 -20.81
CA GLU A 33 -0.08 -28.99 -22.18
C GLU A 33 0.62 -27.83 -22.90
N CYS A 34 1.40 -27.00 -22.21
CA CYS A 34 2.34 -26.06 -22.82
C CYS A 34 3.06 -25.36 -21.66
N GLU A 35 4.36 -25.59 -21.43
CA GLU A 35 5.11 -24.77 -20.48
C GLU A 35 5.37 -23.41 -21.15
N PRO A 36 4.69 -22.31 -20.76
CA PRO A 36 5.03 -21.01 -21.33
C PRO A 36 6.46 -20.66 -20.91
N ILE A 37 7.26 -20.22 -21.87
CA ILE A 37 8.57 -19.64 -21.60
C ILE A 37 8.33 -18.39 -20.75
N VAL A 38 8.81 -18.38 -19.51
CA VAL A 38 8.69 -17.21 -18.62
C VAL A 38 10.03 -16.51 -18.54
N VAL A 39 10.11 -15.31 -19.09
CA VAL A 39 11.28 -14.44 -18.87
C VAL A 39 11.30 -14.03 -17.39
N THR A 40 12.28 -14.53 -16.64
CA THR A 40 12.43 -14.21 -15.22
C THR A 40 13.24 -12.96 -15.01
N ARG A 41 14.29 -12.75 -15.82
CA ARG A 41 15.12 -11.54 -15.81
C ARG A 41 15.43 -11.10 -17.25
N SER A 42 15.32 -9.81 -17.54
CA SER A 42 15.80 -9.20 -18.79
C SER A 42 16.73 -8.04 -18.42
N LEU A 43 17.87 -7.96 -19.09
CA LEU A 43 18.85 -6.89 -19.00
C LEU A 43 18.91 -6.21 -20.36
N ILE A 44 18.53 -4.94 -20.42
CA ILE A 44 18.59 -4.13 -21.63
C ILE A 44 19.77 -3.19 -21.47
N VAL A 45 20.65 -3.15 -22.48
CA VAL A 45 21.77 -2.19 -22.57
C VAL A 45 21.57 -1.34 -23.82
N SER A 46 21.40 -0.05 -23.64
CA SER A 46 21.19 0.94 -24.70
C SER A 46 22.50 1.30 -25.40
N GLN A 47 22.42 1.96 -26.57
CA GLN A 47 23.60 2.47 -27.29
C GLN A 47 24.47 3.45 -26.48
N ASP A 48 23.86 4.24 -25.59
CA ASP A 48 24.55 5.17 -24.69
C ASP A 48 25.16 4.48 -23.46
N LEU A 49 25.21 3.15 -23.45
CA LEU A 49 25.70 2.31 -22.35
C LEU A 49 24.88 2.42 -21.06
N SER A 50 23.72 3.10 -21.10
CA SER A 50 22.73 3.01 -20.03
C SER A 50 22.12 1.61 -19.99
N TRP A 51 21.66 1.18 -18.82
CA TRP A 51 21.12 -0.16 -18.64
C TRP A 51 19.83 -0.19 -17.82
N MET A 52 19.06 -1.25 -18.02
CA MET A 52 17.82 -1.49 -17.31
C MET A 52 17.62 -2.98 -17.07
N VAL A 53 17.30 -3.34 -15.82
CA VAL A 53 16.94 -4.71 -15.45
C VAL A 53 15.44 -4.81 -15.22
N HIS A 54 14.80 -5.78 -15.85
CA HIS A 54 13.43 -6.19 -15.56
C HIS A 54 13.45 -7.54 -14.86
N VAL A 55 12.75 -7.67 -13.74
CA VAL A 55 12.54 -8.95 -13.04
C VAL A 55 11.06 -9.28 -13.09
N HIS A 56 10.70 -10.36 -13.76
CA HIS A 56 9.30 -10.75 -13.96
C HIS A 56 8.44 -9.61 -14.56
N GLY A 57 9.01 -8.80 -15.45
CA GLY A 57 8.35 -7.64 -16.06
C GLY A 57 8.31 -6.38 -15.19
N HIS A 58 8.81 -6.43 -13.95
CA HIS A 58 8.95 -5.23 -13.12
C HIS A 58 10.32 -4.60 -13.33
N LYS A 59 10.33 -3.30 -13.67
CA LYS A 59 11.56 -2.52 -13.76
C LYS A 59 12.23 -2.41 -12.39
N LEU A 60 13.49 -2.80 -12.32
CA LEU A 60 14.35 -2.64 -11.16
C LEU A 60 14.81 -1.19 -11.06
N ASP A 61 14.71 -0.62 -9.86
CA ASP A 61 15.26 0.70 -9.56
C ASP A 61 16.70 0.52 -9.03
N PRO A 62 17.73 0.90 -9.82
CA PRO A 62 19.13 0.60 -9.49
C PRO A 62 19.59 1.32 -8.22
N ILE A 63 18.98 2.47 -7.88
CA ILE A 63 19.31 3.27 -6.70
C ILE A 63 18.77 2.61 -5.43
N ARG A 64 17.68 1.85 -5.54
CA ARG A 64 17.02 1.21 -4.40
C ARG A 64 17.47 -0.22 -4.16
N CYS A 65 18.00 -0.90 -5.18
CA CYS A 65 18.41 -2.29 -5.08
C CYS A 65 19.83 -2.42 -4.54
N SER A 66 19.99 -3.04 -3.37
CA SER A 66 21.30 -3.20 -2.75
C SER A 66 22.26 -4.06 -3.58
N SER A 67 21.74 -4.99 -4.39
CA SER A 67 22.56 -5.84 -5.27
C SER A 67 23.21 -5.08 -6.43
N THR A 68 22.61 -3.98 -6.90
CA THR A 68 23.09 -3.23 -8.08
C THR A 68 23.63 -1.85 -7.73
N LEU A 69 23.71 -1.52 -6.44
CA LEU A 69 24.05 -0.17 -5.98
C LEU A 69 25.49 0.23 -6.34
N SER A 70 26.40 -0.75 -6.49
CA SER A 70 27.79 -0.53 -6.92
C SER A 70 27.94 -0.31 -8.42
N ILE A 71 26.93 -0.66 -9.22
CA ILE A 71 27.00 -0.61 -10.68
C ILE A 71 26.71 0.83 -11.14
N PRO A 72 27.61 1.46 -11.92
CA PRO A 72 27.40 2.81 -12.44
C PRO A 72 26.21 2.85 -13.42
N ALA A 73 25.63 4.03 -13.63
CA ALA A 73 24.50 4.21 -14.55
C ALA A 73 24.89 3.96 -16.03
N GLU A 74 26.12 4.32 -16.39
CA GLU A 74 26.73 4.06 -17.69
C GLU A 74 27.76 2.93 -17.53
N LEU A 75 27.69 1.89 -18.38
CA LEU A 75 28.51 0.69 -18.23
C LEU A 75 29.84 0.78 -18.96
N GLY A 76 30.94 0.55 -18.24
CA GLY A 76 32.17 0.04 -18.81
C GLY A 76 32.10 -1.47 -19.09
N LEU A 77 33.15 -2.01 -19.73
CA LEU A 77 33.24 -3.44 -20.03
C LEU A 77 33.25 -4.32 -18.76
N GLU A 78 33.97 -3.89 -17.72
CA GLU A 78 34.03 -4.62 -16.46
C GLU A 78 32.72 -4.48 -15.66
N ASP A 79 32.11 -3.29 -15.66
CA ASP A 79 30.79 -3.06 -15.02
C ASP A 79 29.71 -3.94 -15.66
N PHE A 80 29.75 -4.12 -16.98
CA PHE A 80 28.84 -5.01 -17.69
C PHE A 80 28.99 -6.46 -17.22
N LYS A 81 30.22 -6.97 -17.09
CA LYS A 81 30.47 -8.33 -16.58
C LYS A 81 29.98 -8.47 -15.14
N GLU A 82 30.24 -7.47 -14.29
CA GLU A 82 29.79 -7.44 -12.91
C GLU A 82 28.26 -7.43 -12.84
N LEU A 83 27.58 -6.61 -13.64
CA LEU A 83 26.13 -6.54 -13.71
C LEU A 83 25.52 -7.89 -14.14
N VAL A 84 26.04 -8.52 -15.18
CA VAL A 84 25.58 -9.84 -15.62
C VAL A 84 25.78 -10.88 -14.51
N ALA A 85 26.92 -10.85 -13.81
CA ALA A 85 27.20 -11.74 -12.70
C ALA A 85 26.24 -11.50 -11.52
N VAL A 86 25.96 -10.24 -11.17
CA VAL A 86 25.02 -9.83 -10.11
C VAL A 86 23.60 -10.30 -10.45
N VAL A 87 23.11 -10.04 -11.67
CA VAL A 87 21.75 -10.42 -12.07
C VAL A 87 21.59 -11.94 -12.11
N THR A 88 22.59 -12.65 -12.63
CA THR A 88 22.59 -14.12 -12.70
C THR A 88 22.69 -14.75 -11.31
N GLY A 89 23.56 -14.19 -10.47
CA GLY A 89 23.86 -14.66 -9.13
C GLY A 89 22.97 -14.09 -8.04
N SER A 90 21.84 -13.42 -8.37
CA SER A 90 20.88 -12.92 -7.38
C SER A 90 19.58 -13.73 -7.40
N ASN A 91 19.01 -13.91 -6.21
CA ASN A 91 17.67 -14.43 -6.06
C ASN A 91 16.63 -13.35 -6.34
N VAL A 92 15.47 -13.74 -6.87
CA VAL A 92 14.29 -12.88 -6.88
C VAL A 92 13.70 -12.83 -5.48
N CYS A 93 13.51 -11.62 -4.94
CA CYS A 93 12.84 -11.41 -3.67
C CYS A 93 11.45 -12.08 -3.70
N ALA A 94 11.19 -12.98 -2.76
CA ALA A 94 9.93 -13.73 -2.74
C ALA A 94 8.71 -12.92 -2.28
N GLY A 95 8.90 -11.66 -1.84
CA GLY A 95 7.83 -10.82 -1.29
C GLY A 95 7.21 -11.43 -0.03
N ASN A 96 5.89 -11.42 0.07
CA ASN A 96 5.11 -12.07 1.14
C ASN A 96 4.03 -12.99 0.52
N PRO A 97 4.37 -14.26 0.23
CA PRO A 97 3.49 -15.16 -0.51
C PRO A 97 2.51 -15.95 0.37
N ASP A 98 2.43 -15.67 1.68
CA ASP A 98 1.48 -16.36 2.55
C ASP A 98 0.04 -16.15 2.04
N GLU A 99 -0.66 -17.25 1.81
CA GLU A 99 -2.01 -17.27 1.24
C GLU A 99 -3.00 -16.38 2.02
N ARG A 100 -2.93 -16.41 3.35
CA ARG A 100 -3.74 -15.54 4.22
C ARG A 100 -3.55 -14.04 3.95
N PHE A 101 -2.35 -13.62 3.52
CA PHE A 101 -2.12 -12.22 3.17
C PHE A 101 -2.63 -11.94 1.75
N VAL A 102 -2.41 -12.87 0.81
CA VAL A 102 -2.91 -12.80 -0.56
C VAL A 102 -4.44 -12.63 -0.57
N GLU A 103 -5.18 -13.49 0.14
CA GLU A 103 -6.64 -13.41 0.26
C GLU A 103 -7.08 -12.02 0.79
N MET A 104 -6.39 -11.52 1.82
CA MET A 104 -6.64 -10.19 2.35
C MET A 104 -6.35 -9.09 1.30
N ALA A 105 -5.32 -9.24 0.48
CA ALA A 105 -4.99 -8.28 -0.58
C ALA A 105 -6.05 -8.29 -1.69
N GLU A 106 -6.51 -9.47 -2.10
CA GLU A 106 -7.56 -9.64 -3.10
C GLU A 106 -8.86 -8.95 -2.67
N SER A 107 -9.26 -9.11 -1.39
CA SER A 107 -10.42 -8.40 -0.82
C SER A 107 -10.30 -6.86 -0.88
N ARG A 108 -9.07 -6.35 -1.03
CA ARG A 108 -8.72 -4.93 -1.15
C ARG A 108 -8.34 -4.51 -2.57
N LYS A 109 -8.78 -5.28 -3.57
CA LYS A 109 -8.47 -5.03 -5.00
C LYS A 109 -6.96 -5.01 -5.28
N GLY A 110 -6.20 -5.84 -4.55
CA GLY A 110 -4.77 -6.06 -4.76
C GLY A 110 -3.85 -4.93 -4.31
N LYS A 111 -4.34 -3.89 -3.61
CA LYS A 111 -3.51 -2.74 -3.18
C LYS A 111 -3.71 -2.40 -1.71
N PHE A 112 -2.61 -2.07 -1.04
CA PHE A 112 -2.64 -1.51 0.31
C PHE A 112 -2.20 -0.05 0.26
N LEU A 113 -3.09 0.83 0.73
CA LEU A 113 -2.88 2.27 0.71
C LEU A 113 -2.42 2.79 2.07
N SER A 114 -1.60 3.83 2.05
CA SER A 114 -1.27 4.66 3.22
C SER A 114 -2.46 5.55 3.62
N PRO A 115 -2.41 6.23 4.78
CA PRO A 115 -3.38 7.28 5.12
C PRO A 115 -3.42 8.43 4.09
N SER A 116 -2.31 8.69 3.39
CA SER A 116 -2.21 9.65 2.28
C SER A 116 -2.79 9.13 0.95
N LYS A 117 -3.35 7.90 0.93
CA LYS A 117 -3.85 7.19 -0.27
C LYS A 117 -2.78 6.75 -1.27
N GLU A 118 -1.52 6.74 -0.87
CA GLU A 118 -0.41 6.24 -1.71
C GLU A 118 -0.29 4.72 -1.59
N VAL A 119 0.12 4.04 -2.67
CA VAL A 119 0.31 2.58 -2.66
C VAL A 119 1.57 2.22 -1.87
N VAL A 120 1.40 1.50 -0.76
CA VAL A 120 2.49 1.01 0.11
C VAL A 120 2.90 -0.40 -0.28
N SER A 121 1.95 -1.22 -0.70
CA SER A 121 2.21 -2.55 -1.25
C SER A 121 1.12 -2.97 -2.23
N PHE A 122 1.45 -3.92 -3.07
CA PHE A 122 0.57 -4.45 -4.10
C PHE A 122 0.69 -5.96 -4.22
N LEU A 123 -0.39 -6.59 -4.68
CA LEU A 123 -0.43 -7.98 -5.07
C LEU A 123 0.25 -8.12 -6.44
N ASP A 124 1.34 -8.88 -6.47
CA ASP A 124 2.03 -9.28 -7.69
C ASP A 124 1.49 -10.66 -8.10
N SER A 125 0.50 -10.64 -8.98
CA SER A 125 -0.19 -11.83 -9.51
C SER A 125 0.41 -12.24 -10.86
N GLY A 126 0.59 -13.54 -11.08
CA GLY A 126 1.04 -14.08 -12.37
C GLY A 126 2.52 -14.44 -12.42
N ARG A 127 3.22 -14.40 -11.28
CA ARG A 127 4.65 -14.70 -11.18
C ARG A 127 4.87 -15.68 -10.05
N CYS A 128 5.39 -16.85 -10.41
CA CYS A 128 5.67 -17.90 -9.43
C CYS A 128 6.89 -17.54 -8.60
N VAL A 129 6.76 -17.62 -7.27
CA VAL A 129 7.89 -17.52 -6.33
C VAL A 129 7.97 -18.80 -5.53
N THR A 130 9.18 -19.38 -5.41
CA THR A 130 9.40 -20.60 -4.63
C THR A 130 10.07 -20.27 -3.30
N VAL A 131 9.44 -20.65 -2.19
CA VAL A 131 9.96 -20.45 -0.83
C VAL A 131 9.93 -21.77 -0.10
N GLY A 132 11.10 -22.28 0.31
CA GLY A 132 11.17 -23.56 1.02
C GLY A 132 10.61 -24.75 0.24
N GLY A 133 10.79 -24.77 -1.09
CA GLY A 133 10.27 -25.82 -1.98
C GLY A 133 8.79 -25.68 -2.36
N VAL A 134 8.06 -24.76 -1.74
CA VAL A 134 6.66 -24.47 -2.07
C VAL A 134 6.60 -23.33 -3.09
N THR A 135 5.92 -23.56 -4.20
CA THR A 135 5.73 -22.55 -5.26
C THR A 135 4.40 -21.85 -5.06
N HIS A 136 4.44 -20.53 -4.98
CA HIS A 136 3.27 -19.66 -4.84
C HIS A 136 3.05 -18.89 -6.14
N THR A 137 1.80 -18.79 -6.59
CA THR A 137 1.40 -18.12 -7.85
C THR A 137 1.30 -16.60 -7.73
N SER A 138 1.29 -16.09 -6.51
CA SER A 138 1.19 -14.66 -6.21
C SER A 138 1.93 -14.31 -4.92
N THR A 139 2.28 -13.04 -4.77
CA THR A 139 2.96 -12.54 -3.57
C THR A 139 2.67 -11.05 -3.35
N ILE A 140 2.73 -10.60 -2.10
CA ILE A 140 2.61 -9.16 -1.81
C ILE A 140 4.00 -8.52 -1.74
N ARG A 141 4.21 -7.52 -2.59
CA ARG A 141 5.45 -6.73 -2.63
C ARG A 141 5.21 -5.35 -2.06
N HIS A 142 6.15 -4.90 -1.23
CA HIS A 142 6.22 -3.50 -0.84
C HIS A 142 6.54 -2.63 -2.06
N CYS A 143 6.05 -1.39 -2.15
CA CYS A 143 6.32 -0.47 -3.27
C CYS A 143 7.80 -0.09 -3.42
N ARG A 144 8.61 -0.39 -2.40
CA ARG A 144 10.08 -0.27 -2.39
C ARG A 144 10.78 -1.63 -2.36
N CYS A 145 10.19 -2.66 -2.98
CA CYS A 145 10.83 -3.96 -3.10
C CYS A 145 12.07 -3.86 -4.00
N GLU A 146 13.20 -4.41 -3.57
CA GLU A 146 14.46 -4.39 -4.33
C GLU A 146 14.46 -5.33 -5.55
N LEU A 147 13.44 -6.19 -5.68
CA LEU A 147 13.25 -7.26 -6.68
C LEU A 147 14.36 -8.33 -6.71
N LEU A 148 15.63 -7.94 -6.76
CA LEU A 148 16.79 -8.81 -6.58
C LEU A 148 17.30 -8.73 -5.15
N VAL A 149 17.79 -9.86 -4.63
CA VAL A 149 18.44 -9.97 -3.33
C VAL A 149 19.62 -10.93 -3.43
N ALA A 150 20.61 -10.76 -2.55
CA ALA A 150 21.72 -11.69 -2.42
C ALA A 150 21.23 -13.14 -2.22
N ASN A 151 21.99 -14.11 -2.72
CA ASN A 151 21.63 -15.54 -2.68
C ASN A 151 21.35 -16.10 -1.29
N THR A 152 21.88 -15.46 -0.25
CA THR A 152 21.66 -15.85 1.15
C THR A 152 20.31 -15.39 1.71
N SER A 153 19.60 -14.50 1.01
CA SER A 153 18.33 -13.95 1.45
C SER A 153 17.16 -14.37 0.54
N VAL A 154 16.02 -14.63 1.17
CA VAL A 154 14.76 -14.93 0.47
C VAL A 154 13.96 -13.64 0.19
N ARG A 155 14.18 -12.57 0.96
CA ARG A 155 13.39 -11.32 0.89
C ARG A 155 14.27 -10.09 1.08
N CYS A 156 13.95 -9.00 0.40
CA CYS A 156 14.60 -7.72 0.63
C CYS A 156 14.22 -7.16 2.01
N LYS A 157 15.00 -6.19 2.50
CA LYS A 157 14.78 -5.56 3.82
C LYS A 157 13.38 -4.94 3.92
N CYS A 158 12.90 -4.29 2.86
CA CYS A 158 11.58 -3.68 2.82
C CYS A 158 10.45 -4.71 2.96
N CYS A 159 10.45 -5.78 2.16
CA CYS A 159 9.44 -6.84 2.25
C CYS A 159 9.50 -7.59 3.58
N SER A 160 10.70 -7.80 4.12
CA SER A 160 10.90 -8.43 5.43
C SER A 160 10.30 -7.59 6.57
N ARG A 161 10.57 -6.27 6.61
CA ARG A 161 9.97 -5.36 7.60
C ARG A 161 8.44 -5.28 7.44
N TYR A 162 7.96 -5.12 6.21
CA TYR A 162 6.54 -4.98 5.91
C TYR A 162 5.71 -6.22 6.30
N ARG A 163 6.32 -7.40 6.34
CA ARG A 163 5.69 -8.64 6.82
C ARG A 163 5.06 -8.49 8.21
N SER A 164 5.71 -7.75 9.11
CA SER A 164 5.16 -7.47 10.44
C SER A 164 3.86 -6.68 10.36
N SER A 165 3.80 -5.65 9.51
CA SER A 165 2.59 -4.87 9.24
C SER A 165 1.49 -5.71 8.61
N LEU A 166 1.82 -6.62 7.68
CA LEU A 166 0.87 -7.58 7.11
C LEU A 166 0.25 -8.48 8.18
N ARG A 167 1.04 -8.99 9.13
CA ARG A 167 0.50 -9.77 10.28
C ARG A 167 -0.50 -8.95 11.11
N SER A 168 -0.17 -7.70 11.42
CA SER A 168 -1.08 -6.82 12.17
C SER A 168 -2.35 -6.49 11.39
N MET A 169 -2.23 -6.19 10.09
CA MET A 169 -3.37 -5.93 9.22
C MET A 169 -4.28 -7.15 9.11
N HIS A 170 -3.71 -8.34 8.92
CA HIS A 170 -4.45 -9.59 8.86
C HIS A 170 -5.19 -9.90 10.18
N SER A 171 -4.55 -9.66 11.33
CA SER A 171 -5.23 -9.81 12.63
C SER A 171 -6.45 -8.89 12.76
N ASN A 172 -6.36 -7.65 12.29
CA ASN A 172 -7.49 -6.72 12.30
C ASN A 172 -8.56 -7.11 11.27
N TYR A 173 -8.16 -7.54 10.08
CA TYR A 173 -9.07 -8.05 9.05
C TYR A 173 -9.90 -9.24 9.56
N MET A 174 -9.29 -10.19 10.26
CA MET A 174 -10.00 -11.31 10.87
C MET A 174 -10.93 -10.89 12.01
N LYS A 175 -10.58 -9.85 12.77
CA LYS A 175 -11.49 -9.28 13.78
C LYS A 175 -12.69 -8.60 13.13
N GLU A 176 -12.48 -7.88 12.05
CA GLU A 176 -13.56 -7.22 11.30
C GLU A 176 -14.51 -8.25 10.68
N ARG A 177 -13.99 -9.33 10.08
CA ARG A 177 -14.81 -10.44 9.55
C ARG A 177 -15.54 -11.24 10.62
N SER A 178 -14.94 -11.45 11.79
CA SER A 178 -15.57 -12.22 12.89
C SER A 178 -16.65 -11.45 13.64
N VAL A 179 -16.71 -10.12 13.51
CA VAL A 179 -17.84 -9.31 13.97
C VAL A 179 -19.00 -9.49 13.00
N ASN A 180 -19.67 -10.64 13.09
CA ASN A 180 -20.94 -10.88 12.42
C ASN A 180 -21.95 -9.76 12.78
N PRO A 181 -22.54 -9.06 11.78
CA PRO A 181 -23.56 -8.04 12.01
C PRO A 181 -24.89 -8.58 12.57
N ALA A 182 -25.11 -9.90 12.58
CA ALA A 182 -26.37 -10.50 12.98
C ALA A 182 -26.18 -11.83 13.72
N VAL A 183 -25.46 -11.83 14.84
CA VAL A 183 -25.58 -12.97 15.78
C VAL A 183 -26.82 -12.73 16.62
N ASN A 184 -27.87 -13.53 16.42
CA ASN A 184 -29.06 -13.48 17.25
C ASN A 184 -28.67 -13.77 18.71
N LEU A 185 -28.62 -12.72 19.53
CA LEU A 185 -28.18 -12.75 20.92
C LEU A 185 -29.02 -13.70 21.80
N ARG A 186 -30.19 -14.12 21.31
CA ARG A 186 -31.07 -15.09 21.96
C ARG A 186 -30.37 -16.43 22.18
N TYR A 187 -29.49 -16.86 21.28
CA TYR A 187 -28.88 -18.19 21.29
C TYR A 187 -27.43 -18.25 21.79
N MET A 188 -26.81 -17.11 22.18
CA MET A 188 -25.47 -17.13 22.76
C MET A 188 -25.51 -17.61 24.21
N GLN A 189 -24.65 -18.57 24.57
CA GLN A 189 -24.46 -18.99 25.96
C GLN A 189 -23.88 -17.85 26.82
N THR A 190 -24.20 -17.83 28.11
CA THR A 190 -23.83 -16.77 29.07
C THR A 190 -22.34 -16.39 29.06
N PRO A 191 -21.37 -17.34 29.01
CA PRO A 191 -19.95 -16.99 28.97
C PRO A 191 -19.55 -16.21 27.71
N GLN A 192 -20.12 -16.59 26.55
CA GLN A 192 -19.84 -15.93 25.28
C GLN A 192 -20.45 -14.52 25.23
N LYS A 193 -21.62 -14.31 25.85
CA LYS A 193 -22.22 -12.97 26.04
C LYS A 193 -21.31 -12.06 26.86
N VAL A 194 -20.74 -12.56 27.97
CA VAL A 194 -19.82 -11.79 28.83
C VAL A 194 -18.55 -11.40 28.06
N MET A 195 -17.97 -12.34 27.30
CA MET A 195 -16.81 -12.03 26.45
C MET A 195 -17.12 -10.96 25.40
N ARG A 196 -18.29 -11.06 24.74
CA ARG A 196 -18.72 -10.05 23.75
C ARG A 196 -18.96 -8.69 24.39
N ILE A 197 -19.62 -8.62 25.55
CA ILE A 197 -19.80 -7.37 26.30
C ILE A 197 -18.45 -6.76 26.68
N ARG A 198 -17.50 -7.57 27.15
CA ARG A 198 -16.14 -7.10 27.46
C ARG A 198 -15.44 -6.55 26.23
N ALA A 199 -15.54 -7.24 25.10
CA ALA A 199 -14.99 -6.79 23.82
C ALA A 199 -15.64 -5.46 23.36
N LEU A 200 -16.97 -5.33 23.47
CA LEU A 200 -17.70 -4.10 23.14
C LEU A 200 -17.32 -2.94 24.06
N LYS A 201 -17.22 -3.16 25.38
CA LYS A 201 -16.75 -2.14 26.34
C LYS A 201 -15.33 -1.69 26.04
N ASN A 202 -14.45 -2.62 25.65
CA ASN A 202 -13.08 -2.29 25.22
C ASN A 202 -13.07 -1.48 23.92
N ALA A 203 -13.89 -1.86 22.93
CA ALA A 203 -14.05 -1.12 21.69
C ALA A 203 -14.57 0.31 21.93
N LEU A 204 -15.59 0.46 22.80
CA LEU A 204 -16.13 1.76 23.20
C LEU A 204 -15.04 2.65 23.84
N ARG A 205 -14.30 2.12 24.82
CA ARG A 205 -13.20 2.84 25.47
C ARG A 205 -12.12 3.28 24.47
N ASN A 206 -11.77 2.41 23.53
CA ASN A 206 -10.79 2.74 22.48
C ASN A 206 -11.29 3.85 21.55
N LYS A 207 -12.56 3.80 21.14
CA LYS A 207 -13.19 4.84 20.33
C LYS A 207 -13.22 6.18 21.08
N GLN A 208 -13.59 6.19 22.36
CA GLN A 208 -13.58 7.40 23.19
C GLN A 208 -12.17 8.00 23.31
N ARG A 209 -11.14 7.19 23.55
CA ARG A 209 -9.74 7.66 23.58
C ARG A 209 -9.30 8.27 22.25
N ARG A 210 -9.67 7.65 21.13
CA ARG A 210 -9.38 8.18 19.79
C ARG A 210 -10.07 9.53 19.58
N LEU A 211 -11.34 9.65 19.97
CA LEU A 211 -12.11 10.88 19.87
C LEU A 211 -11.47 12.01 20.71
N GLN A 212 -11.03 11.71 21.93
CA GLN A 212 -10.31 12.67 22.77
C GLN A 212 -8.99 13.14 22.14
N ARG A 213 -8.21 12.23 21.54
CA ARG A 213 -6.97 12.62 20.83
C ARG A 213 -7.26 13.53 19.63
N VAL A 214 -8.32 13.27 18.88
CA VAL A 214 -8.71 14.10 17.74
C VAL A 214 -9.18 15.48 18.23
N LYS A 215 -9.98 15.55 19.29
CA LYS A 215 -10.38 16.83 19.92
C LYS A 215 -9.16 17.64 20.38
N ALA A 216 -8.21 17.00 21.06
CA ALA A 216 -6.98 17.67 21.49
C ALA A 216 -6.16 18.20 20.30
N LYS A 217 -6.02 17.43 19.22
CA LYS A 217 -5.36 17.90 17.99
C LYS A 217 -6.09 19.09 17.36
N LEU A 218 -7.41 19.05 17.29
CA LEU A 218 -8.22 20.16 16.78
C LEU A 218 -8.01 21.43 17.63
N GLN A 219 -7.99 21.32 18.96
CA GLN A 219 -7.71 22.47 19.83
C GLN A 219 -6.32 23.06 19.59
N VAL A 220 -5.29 22.23 19.41
CA VAL A 220 -3.92 22.70 19.09
C VAL A 220 -3.91 23.45 17.76
N ILE A 221 -4.47 22.86 16.70
CA ILE A 221 -4.53 23.49 15.37
C ILE A 221 -5.33 24.81 15.44
N THR A 222 -6.45 24.82 16.16
CA THR A 222 -7.27 26.03 16.35
C THR A 222 -6.50 27.12 17.10
N ARG A 223 -5.66 26.77 18.08
CA ARG A 223 -4.82 27.76 18.78
C ARG A 223 -3.67 28.27 17.92
N GLN A 224 -3.10 27.44 17.04
CA GLN A 224 -1.93 27.80 16.23
C GLN A 224 -2.30 28.56 14.96
N SER A 225 -3.42 28.22 14.33
CA SER A 225 -3.80 28.72 13.00
C SER A 225 -5.20 29.34 12.97
N GLY A 226 -5.93 29.31 14.09
CA GLY A 226 -7.24 29.95 14.17
C GLY A 226 -7.08 31.46 14.29
N ILE A 227 -7.90 32.18 13.52
CA ILE A 227 -8.09 33.61 13.67
C ILE A 227 -9.12 33.80 14.78
N GLN A 228 -8.78 34.55 15.83
CA GLN A 228 -9.78 34.95 16.82
C GLN A 228 -10.72 35.96 16.17
N ILE A 229 -12.01 35.61 16.19
CA ILE A 229 -13.09 36.50 15.78
C ILE A 229 -13.44 37.32 17.03
N ASP A 230 -13.38 38.64 16.94
CA ASP A 230 -13.80 39.50 18.05
C ASP A 230 -15.32 39.41 18.27
N ASN A 231 -15.78 39.90 19.43
CA ASN A 231 -17.19 39.80 19.81
C ASN A 231 -18.11 40.58 18.87
N ASP A 232 -17.61 41.65 18.25
CA ASP A 232 -18.39 42.50 17.35
C ASP A 232 -18.59 41.82 16.01
N LEU A 233 -17.52 41.31 15.39
CA LEU A 233 -17.58 40.48 14.19
C LEU A 233 -18.40 39.20 14.43
N GLN A 234 -18.29 38.59 15.61
CA GLN A 234 -19.13 37.45 15.97
C GLN A 234 -20.61 37.83 16.04
N LYS A 235 -20.95 39.00 16.60
CA LYS A 235 -22.32 39.50 16.67
C LYS A 235 -22.85 39.85 15.29
N ASP A 236 -22.02 40.45 14.43
CA ASP A 236 -22.37 40.77 13.04
C ASP A 236 -22.61 39.50 12.23
N LEU A 237 -21.73 38.50 12.35
CA LEU A 237 -21.92 37.20 11.70
C LEU A 237 -23.20 36.51 12.17
N ARG A 238 -23.55 36.61 13.46
CA ARG A 238 -24.86 36.12 13.96
C ARG A 238 -26.01 36.92 13.38
N GLY A 239 -25.92 38.25 13.35
CA GLY A 239 -26.95 39.11 12.77
C GLY A 239 -27.21 38.79 11.29
N ILE A 240 -26.16 38.50 10.51
CA ILE A 240 -26.29 38.07 9.11
C ILE A 240 -26.97 36.70 9.03
N ILE A 241 -26.62 35.76 9.92
CA ILE A 241 -27.22 34.43 9.94
C ILE A 241 -28.70 34.50 10.32
N ASP A 242 -29.03 35.22 11.37
CA ASP A 242 -30.40 35.34 11.87
C ASP A 242 -31.27 36.15 10.89
N GLY A 243 -30.71 37.21 10.29
CA GLY A 243 -31.41 38.07 9.32
C GLY A 243 -31.67 37.42 7.96
N SER A 244 -30.90 36.39 7.58
CA SER A 244 -31.10 35.67 6.31
C SER A 244 -32.02 34.45 6.45
N GLN A 245 -32.49 34.15 7.67
CA GLN A 245 -33.27 32.93 7.94
C GLN A 245 -34.58 32.88 7.15
N ASP A 246 -35.32 33.98 7.11
CA ASP A 246 -36.62 34.07 6.41
C ASP A 246 -36.47 33.88 4.90
N ASP A 247 -35.39 34.40 4.31
CA ASP A 247 -35.11 34.24 2.88
C ASP A 247 -34.70 32.82 2.51
N ILE A 248 -34.00 32.12 3.42
CA ILE A 248 -33.62 30.71 3.23
C ILE A 248 -34.83 29.77 3.43
N GLU A 249 -35.74 30.09 4.33
CA GLU A 249 -36.95 29.29 4.56
C GLU A 249 -37.92 29.30 3.36
N ARG A 250 -37.86 30.34 2.53
CA ARG A 250 -38.61 30.45 1.26
C ARG A 250 -38.06 29.53 0.15
N LEU A 251 -36.84 29.02 0.29
CA LEU A 251 -36.24 28.09 -0.68
C LEU A 251 -36.81 26.67 -0.50
N ALA A 252 -36.82 25.91 -1.59
CA ALA A 252 -37.25 24.50 -1.57
C ALA A 252 -36.39 23.66 -0.61
N SER A 253 -36.99 22.65 0.01
CA SER A 253 -36.35 21.82 1.04
C SER A 253 -35.11 21.05 0.56
N ASP A 254 -35.02 20.79 -0.74
CA ASP A 254 -33.92 20.11 -1.43
C ASP A 254 -32.91 21.08 -2.08
N ASP A 255 -33.16 22.39 -2.00
CA ASP A 255 -32.23 23.38 -2.52
C ASP A 255 -30.91 23.33 -1.73
N PHE A 256 -29.81 23.19 -2.46
CA PHE A 256 -28.46 23.16 -1.90
C PHE A 256 -28.19 24.33 -0.94
N LYS A 257 -28.68 25.54 -1.26
CA LYS A 257 -28.47 26.73 -0.42
C LYS A 257 -29.12 26.58 0.94
N ARG A 258 -30.33 26.02 1.00
CA ARG A 258 -31.05 25.75 2.27
C ARG A 258 -30.38 24.67 3.08
N VAL A 259 -29.99 23.56 2.45
CA VAL A 259 -29.29 22.45 3.12
C VAL A 259 -27.93 22.92 3.66
N PHE A 260 -27.17 23.67 2.86
CA PHE A 260 -25.89 24.23 3.27
C PHE A 260 -26.06 25.20 4.44
N TRP A 261 -27.05 26.08 4.38
CA TRP A 261 -27.35 27.03 5.46
C TRP A 261 -27.71 26.34 6.77
N GLN A 262 -28.60 25.35 6.73
CA GLN A 262 -28.96 24.54 7.89
C GLN A 262 -27.73 23.86 8.51
N GLN A 263 -26.81 23.35 7.69
CA GLN A 263 -25.56 22.77 8.19
C GLN A 263 -24.67 23.80 8.90
N GLN A 264 -24.63 25.06 8.45
CA GLN A 264 -23.88 26.12 9.12
C GLN A 264 -24.52 26.51 10.46
N VAL A 265 -25.85 26.69 10.49
CA VAL A 265 -26.59 27.03 11.73
C VAL A 265 -26.42 25.93 12.78
N MET A 266 -26.57 24.65 12.39
CA MET A 266 -26.42 23.51 13.32
C MET A 266 -24.99 23.39 13.87
N LYS A 267 -23.97 23.68 13.05
CA LYS A 267 -22.57 23.67 13.50
C LYS A 267 -22.28 24.83 14.44
N ASN A 268 -22.75 26.03 14.13
CA ASN A 268 -22.59 27.19 15.00
C ASN A 268 -23.24 26.96 16.36
N ALA A 269 -24.48 26.47 16.41
CA ALA A 269 -25.17 26.12 17.66
C ALA A 269 -24.39 25.09 18.52
N SER A 270 -23.71 24.14 17.88
CA SER A 270 -22.93 23.10 18.57
C SER A 270 -21.56 23.59 19.08
N CYS A 271 -21.00 24.65 18.51
CA CYS A 271 -19.75 25.24 18.96
C CYS A 271 -19.91 26.11 20.22
N TYR A 272 -21.10 26.63 20.50
CA TYR A 272 -21.34 27.52 21.64
C TYR A 272 -21.63 26.81 22.97
N THR A 273 -21.99 25.53 22.96
CA THR A 273 -22.31 24.76 24.18
C THR A 273 -21.07 24.25 24.93
N VAL A 274 -19.86 24.49 24.44
CA VAL A 274 -18.61 23.96 25.04
C VAL A 274 -17.90 24.98 25.94
N ASN A 275 -18.30 26.25 25.95
CA ASN A 275 -17.63 27.32 26.71
C ASN A 275 -18.41 27.81 27.97
N SER A 276 -19.43 27.10 28.40
CA SER A 276 -20.26 27.48 29.58
C SER A 276 -20.27 26.41 30.69
N LEU A 277 -19.13 25.76 30.92
CA LEU A 277 -18.82 24.98 32.12
C LEU A 277 -17.41 25.32 32.61
#